data_AF-A0A0Q1E1J1-F1
#
_entry.id   AF-A0A0Q1E1J1-F1
#
_cell.length_a   1.000
_cell.length_b   1.000
_cell.length_c   1.000
_cell.angle_alpha   90.00
_cell.angle_beta   90.00
_cell.angle_gamma   90.00
#
_symmetry.space_group_name_H-M   'P 1'
#
loop_
_entity.id
_entity.type
_entity.pdbx_description
1 polymer ?
#
loop_
_entity_poly.entity_id
_entity_poly.type
_entity_poly.pdbx_seq_one_letter_code
_entity_poly.pdbx_strand_id
1 'polypeptide(L)'
;MSLSRRFLAAFGVICIVGTWLYLVFARPVDWESVGGSTPALITLAGYIGGALALLAATLPSIPVRTVSLIPMALVLNIVVGEIVGSIGVPLYLDSLGTILIAALAGPLVGLATGTLSSVVWGLLNPAALPFAAVSALVGGFGGWLISRGALQRWWTLVASGAVLGIVCGMVSAPVAAFVYGGTAGVGTGALVSAFRAMGNSLLSAVTLQSFLSDPLDKIIVFALVRQTLGILPKRTLAGLRGEDV
;
A
#
# COMPACT_ATOMS: atom_id res chain seq x y z
N MET A 1 7.48 -4.91 23.08
CA MET A 1 8.30 -3.95 22.31
C MET A 1 8.88 -2.91 23.26
N SER A 2 10.20 -2.66 23.23
CA SER A 2 10.86 -1.68 24.09
C SER A 2 10.47 -0.24 23.76
N LEU A 3 10.72 0.69 24.68
CA LEU A 3 10.41 2.11 24.51
C LEU A 3 11.07 2.71 23.27
N SER A 4 12.37 2.43 23.05
CA SER A 4 13.12 2.92 21.88
C SER A 4 12.51 2.43 20.55
N ARG A 5 12.04 1.19 20.49
CA ARG A 5 11.37 0.64 19.30
C ARG A 5 10.00 1.30 19.05
N ARG A 6 9.27 1.67 20.11
CA ARG A 6 8.02 2.45 19.98
C ARG A 6 8.29 3.83 19.41
N PHE A 7 9.35 4.51 19.87
CA PHE A 7 9.77 5.78 19.30
C PHE A 7 10.16 5.66 17.83
N LEU A 8 10.93 4.65 17.44
CA LEU A 8 11.28 4.40 16.03
C LEU A 8 10.04 4.14 15.16
N ALA A 9 9.10 3.33 15.63
CA ALA A 9 7.86 3.08 14.91
C ALA A 9 7.02 4.36 14.74
N ALA A 10 6.87 5.14 15.81
CA ALA A 10 6.15 6.41 15.77
C ALA A 10 6.81 7.41 14.82
N PHE A 11 8.13 7.56 14.91
CA PHE A 11 8.92 8.39 14.00
C PHE A 11 8.72 7.98 12.54
N GLY A 12 8.79 6.68 12.24
CA GLY A 12 8.60 6.18 10.89
C GLY A 12 7.21 6.47 10.31
N VAL A 13 6.15 6.30 11.12
CA VAL A 13 4.78 6.69 10.74
C VAL A 13 4.68 8.20 10.51
N ILE A 14 5.24 9.02 11.39
CA ILE A 14 5.22 10.48 11.27
C ILE A 14 5.92 10.93 9.99
N CYS A 15 7.07 10.34 9.64
CA CYS A 15 7.76 10.63 8.38
C CYS A 15 6.86 10.34 7.18
N ILE A 16 6.25 9.16 7.11
CA ILE A 16 5.39 8.77 5.98
C ILE A 16 4.18 9.69 5.85
N VAL A 17 3.50 9.96 6.97
CA VAL A 17 2.33 10.86 6.99
C VAL A 17 2.74 12.29 6.64
N GLY A 18 3.85 12.77 7.19
CA GLY A 18 4.39 14.10 6.90
C GLY A 18 4.75 14.27 5.43
N THR A 19 5.36 13.25 4.81
CA THR A 19 5.64 13.24 3.37
C THR A 19 4.37 13.25 2.54
N TRP A 20 3.34 12.50 2.93
CA TRP A 20 2.05 12.56 2.24
C TRP A 20 1.39 13.95 2.37
N LEU A 21 1.39 14.55 3.56
CA LEU A 21 0.87 15.90 3.77
C LEU A 21 1.62 16.93 2.93
N TYR A 22 2.94 16.81 2.84
CA TYR A 22 3.76 17.63 1.94
C TYR A 22 3.26 17.51 0.49
N LEU A 23 3.02 16.31 -0.04
CA LEU A 23 2.51 16.11 -1.39
C LEU A 23 1.15 16.78 -1.61
N VAL A 24 0.23 16.61 -0.65
CA VAL A 24 -1.15 17.12 -0.76
C VAL A 24 -1.20 18.66 -0.71
N PHE A 25 -0.38 19.28 0.14
CA PHE A 25 -0.39 20.73 0.32
C PHE A 25 0.54 21.47 -0.64
N ALA A 26 1.75 20.94 -0.90
CA ALA A 26 2.72 21.58 -1.78
C ALA A 26 2.42 21.34 -3.27
N ARG A 27 1.68 20.27 -3.60
CA ARG A 27 1.23 19.94 -4.96
C ARG A 27 2.34 20.05 -6.02
N PRO A 28 3.49 19.38 -5.82
CA PRO A 28 4.57 19.38 -6.80
C PRO A 28 4.12 18.74 -8.12
N VAL A 29 4.66 19.24 -9.23
CA VAL A 29 4.27 18.83 -10.59
C VAL A 29 5.36 18.05 -11.35
N ASP A 30 6.61 18.09 -10.88
CA ASP A 30 7.76 17.51 -11.59
C ASP A 30 8.03 16.05 -11.16
N TRP A 31 7.41 15.10 -11.88
CA TRP A 31 7.43 13.67 -11.57
C TRP A 31 7.99 12.78 -12.70
N GLU A 32 8.68 13.36 -13.68
CA GLU A 32 9.25 12.60 -14.80
C GLU A 32 10.29 11.56 -14.34
N SER A 33 11.05 11.87 -13.29
CA SER A 33 11.96 10.93 -12.65
C SER A 33 12.12 11.24 -11.17
N VAL A 34 12.35 10.20 -10.36
CA VAL A 34 12.51 10.37 -8.90
C VAL A 34 13.76 11.18 -8.54
N GLY A 35 14.81 11.09 -9.35
CA GLY A 35 16.05 11.85 -9.17
C GLY A 35 16.08 13.22 -9.86
N GLY A 36 15.05 13.55 -10.64
CA GLY A 36 15.05 14.72 -11.52
C GLY A 36 14.60 16.02 -10.87
N SER A 37 13.96 15.96 -9.69
CA SER A 37 13.40 17.14 -9.04
C SER A 37 13.59 17.12 -7.52
N THR A 38 13.73 18.30 -6.91
CA THR A 38 13.81 18.44 -5.44
C THR A 38 12.58 17.86 -4.73
N PRO A 39 11.33 18.08 -5.19
CA PRO A 39 10.17 17.47 -4.58
C PRO A 39 10.19 15.94 -4.60
N ALA A 40 10.63 15.33 -5.69
CA ALA A 40 10.74 13.89 -5.79
C ALA A 40 11.81 13.32 -4.84
N LEU A 41 12.96 14.00 -4.71
CA LEU A 41 14.01 13.63 -3.75
C LEU A 41 13.55 13.78 -2.28
N ILE A 42 12.84 14.85 -1.93
CA ILE A 42 12.26 15.03 -0.59
C ILE A 42 11.28 13.90 -0.29
N THR A 43 10.44 13.56 -1.27
CA THR A 43 9.45 12.49 -1.16
C THR A 43 10.11 11.13 -0.97
N LEU A 44 11.13 10.83 -1.77
CA LEU A 44 11.92 9.60 -1.66
C LEU A 44 12.59 9.51 -0.28
N ALA A 45 13.27 10.57 0.16
CA ALA A 45 13.98 10.61 1.44
C ALA A 45 13.02 10.40 2.61
N GLY A 46 11.86 11.06 2.60
CA GLY A 46 10.85 10.92 3.64
C GLY A 46 10.27 9.50 3.74
N TYR A 47 9.95 8.88 2.60
CA TYR A 47 9.43 7.50 2.58
C TYR A 47 10.50 6.45 2.91
N ILE A 48 11.74 6.59 2.41
CA ILE A 48 12.85 5.71 2.79
C ILE A 48 13.14 5.82 4.28
N GLY A 49 13.29 7.05 4.80
CA GLY A 49 13.55 7.27 6.22
C GLY A 49 12.45 6.69 7.10
N GLY A 50 11.19 6.88 6.71
CA GLY A 50 10.05 6.31 7.41
C GLY A 50 10.05 4.78 7.41
N ALA A 51 10.24 4.16 6.23
CA ALA A 51 10.30 2.72 6.08
C ALA A 51 11.45 2.07 6.85
N LEU A 52 12.65 2.65 6.81
CA LEU A 52 13.82 2.16 7.54
C LEU A 52 13.61 2.25 9.05
N ALA A 53 13.02 3.33 9.55
CA ALA A 53 12.69 3.47 10.97
C ALA A 53 11.69 2.40 11.43
N LEU A 54 10.68 2.09 10.61
CA LEU A 54 9.72 1.02 10.90
C LEU A 54 10.38 -0.36 10.89
N LEU A 55 11.20 -0.66 9.89
CA LEU A 55 11.95 -1.91 9.85
C LEU A 55 12.88 -2.04 11.06
N ALA A 56 13.61 -0.99 11.44
CA ALA A 56 14.45 -1.00 12.63
C ALA A 56 13.64 -1.27 13.91
N ALA A 57 12.40 -0.78 13.98
CA ALA A 57 11.50 -1.06 15.09
C ALA A 57 11.00 -2.52 15.13
N THR A 58 10.75 -3.14 13.97
CA THR A 58 10.04 -4.43 13.88
C THR A 58 10.91 -5.64 13.56
N LEU A 59 12.01 -5.48 12.83
CA LEU A 59 12.90 -6.59 12.41
C LEU A 59 13.33 -7.48 13.58
N PRO A 60 13.71 -6.95 14.76
CA PRO A 60 14.18 -7.81 15.85
C PRO A 60 13.04 -8.55 16.59
N SER A 61 11.79 -8.41 16.14
CA SER A 61 10.62 -9.12 16.70
C SER A 61 10.01 -10.12 15.73
N ILE A 62 10.56 -10.30 14.53
CA ILE A 62 10.00 -11.20 13.52
C ILE A 62 10.98 -12.32 13.15
N PRO A 63 10.47 -13.51 12.78
CA PRO A 63 11.32 -14.62 12.37
C PRO A 63 12.13 -14.27 11.11
N VAL A 64 13.37 -14.78 11.04
CA VAL A 64 14.26 -14.59 9.86
C VAL A 64 13.59 -15.06 8.57
N ARG A 65 12.81 -16.15 8.63
CA ARG A 65 12.04 -16.67 7.49
C ARG A 65 11.03 -15.67 6.94
N THR A 66 10.45 -14.84 7.81
CA THR A 66 9.47 -13.83 7.45
C THR A 66 10.15 -12.58 6.91
N VAL A 67 11.32 -12.22 7.46
CA VAL A 67 12.17 -11.16 6.91
C VAL A 67 12.52 -11.43 5.45
N SER A 68 12.88 -12.68 5.11
CA SER A 68 13.21 -13.06 3.73
C SER A 68 12.02 -12.99 2.77
N LEU A 69 10.78 -13.01 3.27
CA LEU A 69 9.59 -12.85 2.43
C LEU A 69 9.31 -11.40 2.06
N ILE A 70 9.87 -10.41 2.77
CA ILE A 70 9.63 -9.00 2.47
C ILE A 70 10.09 -8.66 1.05
N PRO A 71 11.35 -8.91 0.61
CA PRO A 71 11.74 -8.63 -0.77
C PRO A 71 10.90 -9.37 -1.81
N MET A 72 10.50 -10.62 -1.53
CA MET A 72 9.63 -11.39 -2.42
C MET A 72 8.23 -10.76 -2.54
N ALA A 73 7.69 -10.25 -1.43
CA ALA A 73 6.42 -9.53 -1.42
C ALA A 73 6.47 -8.24 -2.25
N LEU A 74 7.59 -7.50 -2.20
CA LEU A 74 7.81 -6.32 -3.05
C LEU A 74 7.80 -6.70 -4.54
N VAL A 75 8.54 -7.75 -4.91
CA VAL A 75 8.58 -8.25 -6.30
C VAL A 75 7.19 -8.69 -6.75
N LEU A 76 6.46 -9.43 -5.91
CA LEU A 76 5.10 -9.87 -6.22
C LEU A 76 4.17 -8.68 -6.49
N ASN A 77 4.18 -7.68 -5.61
CA ASN A 77 3.37 -6.47 -5.77
C ASN A 77 3.69 -5.75 -7.09
N ILE A 78 4.98 -5.58 -7.38
CA ILE A 78 5.46 -4.90 -8.59
C ILE A 78 5.02 -5.66 -9.85
N VAL A 79 5.28 -6.97 -9.91
CA VAL A 79 4.98 -7.78 -11.10
C VAL A 79 3.47 -7.88 -11.32
N VAL A 80 2.68 -8.16 -10.29
CA VAL A 80 1.22 -8.25 -10.41
C VAL A 80 0.63 -6.88 -10.73
N GLY A 81 1.11 -5.83 -10.06
CA GLY A 81 0.67 -4.46 -10.30
C GLY A 81 0.93 -4.00 -11.74
N GLU A 82 2.09 -4.33 -12.31
CA GLU A 82 2.42 -4.03 -13.71
C GLU A 82 1.54 -4.81 -14.70
N ILE A 83 1.30 -6.10 -14.43
CA ILE A 83 0.41 -6.92 -15.26
C ILE A 83 -1.01 -6.34 -15.25
N VAL A 84 -1.55 -6.02 -14.08
CA VAL A 84 -2.93 -5.48 -13.97
C VAL A 84 -3.01 -4.07 -14.55
N GLY A 85 -2.03 -3.22 -14.26
CA GLY A 85 -1.95 -1.85 -14.76
C GLY A 85 -1.85 -1.75 -16.29
N SER A 86 -1.21 -2.73 -16.94
CA SER A 86 -1.05 -2.78 -18.40
C SER A 86 -2.27 -3.34 -19.14
N ILE A 87 -3.08 -4.21 -18.52
CA ILE A 87 -4.29 -4.78 -19.15
C ILE A 87 -5.45 -3.76 -19.20
N GLY A 88 -5.41 -2.71 -18.38
CA GLY A 88 -6.41 -1.64 -18.40
C GLY A 88 -7.69 -1.95 -17.62
N VAL A 89 -7.69 -3.01 -16.80
CA VAL A 89 -8.76 -3.22 -15.81
C VAL A 89 -8.65 -2.11 -14.74
N PRO A 90 -9.76 -1.54 -14.25
CA PRO A 90 -9.72 -0.48 -13.24
C PRO A 90 -9.48 -1.04 -11.82
N LEU A 91 -8.43 -1.84 -11.65
CA LEU A 91 -7.96 -2.45 -10.41
C LEU A 91 -6.42 -2.32 -10.33
N TYR A 92 -5.82 -2.66 -9.18
CA TYR A 92 -4.38 -2.51 -8.95
C TYR A 92 -3.70 -3.83 -8.62
N LEU A 93 -4.24 -4.60 -7.67
CA LEU A 93 -3.69 -5.86 -7.12
C LEU A 93 -2.20 -5.78 -6.71
N ASP A 94 -1.72 -4.57 -6.44
CA ASP A 94 -0.33 -4.20 -6.14
C ASP A 94 0.04 -4.33 -4.66
N SER A 95 -0.83 -4.95 -3.86
CA SER A 95 -0.72 -5.00 -2.40
C SER A 95 -0.94 -6.39 -1.82
N LEU A 96 -0.92 -7.43 -2.68
CA LEU A 96 -1.01 -8.84 -2.28
C LEU A 96 0.11 -9.23 -1.30
N GLY A 97 1.36 -8.94 -1.66
CA GLY A 97 2.52 -9.18 -0.82
C GLY A 97 2.48 -8.34 0.45
N THR A 98 2.04 -7.09 0.35
CA THR A 98 1.92 -6.18 1.52
C THR A 98 0.94 -6.72 2.55
N ILE A 99 -0.27 -7.11 2.13
CA ILE A 99 -1.28 -7.68 3.01
C ILE A 99 -0.87 -9.07 3.52
N LEU A 100 -0.19 -9.87 2.71
CA LEU A 100 0.37 -11.16 3.14
C LEU A 100 1.38 -10.97 4.28
N ILE A 101 2.34 -10.05 4.14
CA ILE A 101 3.32 -9.75 5.19
C ILE A 101 2.61 -9.17 6.42
N ALA A 102 1.62 -8.30 6.25
CA ALA A 102 0.83 -7.77 7.36
C ALA A 102 0.12 -8.88 8.14
N ALA A 103 -0.38 -9.91 7.45
CA ALA A 103 -1.05 -11.06 8.05
C ALA A 103 -0.10 -12.04 8.77
N LEU A 104 1.17 -12.10 8.33
CA LEU A 104 2.19 -12.99 8.89
C LEU A 104 2.98 -12.35 10.04
N ALA A 105 3.30 -11.06 9.89
CA ALA A 105 4.25 -10.33 10.74
C ALA A 105 3.63 -9.12 11.48
N GLY A 106 2.36 -8.82 11.20
CA GLY A 106 1.59 -7.79 11.86
C GLY A 106 1.60 -6.41 11.16
N PRO A 107 0.81 -5.46 11.69
CA PRO A 107 0.49 -4.19 11.03
C PRO A 107 1.71 -3.34 10.67
N LEU A 108 2.66 -3.18 11.59
CA LEU A 108 3.81 -2.29 11.38
C LEU A 108 4.75 -2.82 10.29
N VAL A 109 4.88 -4.14 10.16
CA VAL A 109 5.69 -4.77 9.11
C VAL A 109 4.98 -4.66 7.77
N GLY A 110 3.66 -4.81 7.74
CA GLY A 110 2.85 -4.53 6.56
C GLY A 110 3.01 -3.07 6.10
N LEU A 111 2.93 -2.11 7.02
CA LEU A 111 3.10 -0.69 6.75
C LEU A 111 4.48 -0.39 6.14
N ALA A 112 5.55 -0.93 6.72
CA ALA A 112 6.90 -0.82 6.16
C ALA A 112 7.00 -1.46 4.76
N THR A 113 6.44 -2.66 4.60
CA THR A 113 6.45 -3.41 3.33
C THR A 113 5.74 -2.65 2.21
N GLY A 114 4.56 -2.11 2.49
CA GLY A 114 3.81 -1.30 1.53
C GLY A 114 4.56 -0.04 1.12
N THR A 115 5.15 0.67 2.09
CA THR A 115 5.98 1.85 1.83
C THR A 115 7.15 1.51 0.91
N LEU A 116 7.90 0.45 1.24
CA LEU A 116 9.05 0.02 0.44
C LEU A 116 8.66 -0.46 -0.95
N SER A 117 7.52 -1.15 -1.08
CA SER A 117 7.00 -1.59 -2.38
C SER A 117 6.81 -0.42 -3.33
N SER A 118 6.16 0.65 -2.87
CA SER A 118 5.95 1.84 -3.71
C SER A 118 7.22 2.67 -3.90
N VAL A 119 8.15 2.68 -2.94
CA VAL A 119 9.46 3.33 -3.11
C VAL A 119 10.25 2.63 -4.21
N VAL A 120 10.40 1.31 -4.13
CA VAL A 120 11.15 0.51 -5.11
C VAL A 120 10.46 0.59 -6.47
N TRP A 121 9.13 0.48 -6.50
CA TRP A 121 8.38 0.66 -7.74
C TRP A 121 8.53 2.08 -8.30
N GLY A 122 8.52 3.09 -7.44
CA GLY A 122 8.75 4.50 -7.79
C GLY A 122 10.06 4.75 -8.53
N LEU A 123 11.12 4.00 -8.21
CA LEU A 123 12.40 4.12 -8.91
C LEU A 123 12.36 3.60 -10.35
N LEU A 124 11.42 2.72 -10.67
CA LEU A 124 11.20 2.17 -12.02
C LEU A 124 10.08 2.91 -12.76
N ASN A 125 9.02 3.24 -12.02
CA ASN A 125 7.85 3.99 -12.47
C ASN A 125 7.60 5.15 -11.49
N PRO A 126 8.13 6.35 -11.78
CA PRO A 126 8.03 7.53 -10.91
C PRO A 126 6.60 7.88 -10.47
N ALA A 127 5.58 7.48 -11.25
CA ALA A 127 4.18 7.68 -10.92
C ALA A 127 3.76 7.01 -9.59
N ALA A 128 4.48 5.97 -9.16
CA ALA A 128 4.15 5.20 -7.97
C ALA A 128 4.62 5.82 -6.66
N LEU A 129 5.67 6.64 -6.68
CA LEU A 129 6.32 7.13 -5.46
C LEU A 129 5.36 7.94 -4.57
N PRO A 130 4.53 8.88 -5.10
CA PRO A 130 3.60 9.65 -4.27
C PRO A 130 2.56 8.80 -3.53
N PHE A 131 2.26 7.59 -4.03
CA PHE A 131 1.31 6.67 -3.43
C PHE A 131 1.90 5.81 -2.30
N ALA A 132 3.18 5.96 -1.94
CA ALA A 132 3.80 5.11 -0.92
C ALA A 132 3.10 5.18 0.46
N ALA A 133 2.58 6.34 0.86
CA ALA A 133 1.77 6.44 2.07
C ALA A 133 0.43 5.69 1.98
N VAL A 134 -0.16 5.61 0.78
CA VAL A 134 -1.37 4.80 0.53
C VAL A 134 -1.03 3.33 0.70
N SER A 135 0.06 2.85 0.11
CA SER A 135 0.54 1.47 0.29
C SER A 135 0.89 1.15 1.75
N ALA A 136 1.49 2.13 2.46
CA ALA A 136 1.74 2.04 3.89
C ALA A 136 0.44 1.86 4.68
N LEU A 137 -0.57 2.68 4.40
CA LEU A 137 -1.90 2.58 4.99
C LEU A 137 -2.53 1.21 4.71
N VAL A 138 -2.43 0.70 3.48
CA VAL A 138 -2.93 -0.63 3.11
C VAL A 138 -2.30 -1.71 3.98
N GLY A 139 -0.98 -1.71 4.15
CA GLY A 139 -0.29 -2.68 5.00
C GLY A 139 -0.59 -2.51 6.49
N GLY A 140 -0.60 -1.27 6.99
CA GLY A 140 -0.85 -0.96 8.39
C GLY A 140 -2.29 -1.20 8.82
N PHE A 141 -3.23 -0.50 8.19
CA PHE A 141 -4.64 -0.62 8.51
C PHE A 141 -5.21 -1.98 8.09
N GLY A 142 -4.80 -2.52 6.94
CA GLY A 142 -5.16 -3.88 6.54
C GLY A 142 -4.66 -4.93 7.52
N GLY A 143 -3.39 -4.84 7.95
CA GLY A 143 -2.86 -5.71 9.01
C GLY A 143 -3.62 -5.59 10.33
N TRP A 144 -4.02 -4.37 10.70
CA TRP A 144 -4.85 -4.16 11.88
C TRP A 144 -6.23 -4.83 11.74
N LEU A 145 -6.93 -4.66 10.62
CA LEU A 145 -8.20 -5.34 10.36
C LEU A 145 -8.06 -6.87 10.42
N ILE A 146 -6.96 -7.41 9.88
CA ILE A 146 -6.66 -8.85 9.92
C ILE A 146 -6.47 -9.33 11.36
N SER A 147 -5.78 -8.57 12.21
CA SER A 147 -5.64 -8.88 13.64
C SER A 147 -6.99 -8.89 14.38
N ARG A 148 -8.02 -8.22 13.83
CA ARG A 148 -9.39 -8.19 14.33
C ARG A 148 -10.31 -9.21 13.66
N GLY A 149 -9.75 -10.14 12.89
CA GLY A 149 -10.48 -11.26 12.30
C GLY A 149 -11.03 -11.02 10.90
N ALA A 150 -10.52 -10.03 10.15
CA ALA A 150 -10.99 -9.75 8.79
C ALA A 150 -11.04 -11.00 7.90
N LEU A 151 -10.05 -11.89 7.98
CA LEU A 151 -9.96 -13.08 7.12
C LEU A 151 -10.73 -14.31 7.65
N GLN A 152 -11.44 -14.21 8.77
CA GLN A 152 -12.08 -15.38 9.39
C GLN A 152 -13.33 -15.84 8.62
N ARG A 153 -14.16 -14.90 8.16
CA ARG A 153 -15.44 -15.18 7.49
C ARG A 153 -15.51 -14.39 6.19
N TRP A 154 -16.32 -14.85 5.24
CA TRP A 154 -16.39 -14.19 3.93
C TRP A 154 -16.97 -12.76 4.04
N TRP A 155 -17.96 -12.54 4.92
CA TRP A 155 -18.55 -11.21 5.10
C TRP A 155 -17.64 -10.25 5.87
N THR A 156 -16.89 -10.73 6.88
CA THR A 156 -15.89 -9.90 7.56
C THR A 156 -14.78 -9.50 6.61
N LEU A 157 -14.44 -10.39 5.67
CA LEU A 157 -13.45 -10.14 4.64
C LEU A 157 -13.93 -9.07 3.67
N VAL A 158 -15.15 -9.23 3.14
CA VAL A 158 -15.75 -8.25 2.22
C VAL A 158 -15.91 -6.89 2.89
N ALA A 159 -16.45 -6.85 4.11
CA ALA A 159 -16.61 -5.61 4.85
C ALA A 159 -15.25 -4.93 5.15
N SER A 160 -14.24 -5.69 5.58
CA SER A 160 -12.92 -5.15 5.88
C SER A 160 -12.20 -4.65 4.62
N GLY A 161 -12.30 -5.40 3.52
CA GLY A 161 -11.77 -4.99 2.22
C GLY A 161 -12.44 -3.72 1.73
N ALA A 162 -13.77 -3.62 1.81
CA ALA A 162 -14.51 -2.43 1.43
C ALA A 162 -14.11 -1.21 2.28
N VAL A 163 -14.05 -1.36 3.61
CA VAL A 163 -13.62 -0.29 4.53
C VAL A 163 -12.19 0.15 4.23
N LEU A 164 -11.27 -0.80 4.06
CA LEU A 164 -9.88 -0.49 3.70
C LEU A 164 -9.80 0.26 2.37
N GLY A 165 -10.55 -0.19 1.36
CA GLY A 165 -10.58 0.43 0.05
C GLY A 165 -11.17 1.84 0.06
N ILE A 166 -12.23 2.09 0.84
CA ILE A 166 -12.79 3.45 0.97
C ILE A 166 -11.76 4.39 1.60
N VAL A 167 -11.11 3.98 2.69
CA VAL A 167 -10.10 4.81 3.36
C VAL A 167 -8.87 5.00 2.44
N CYS A 168 -8.46 3.95 1.73
CA CYS A 168 -7.42 4.01 0.70
C CYS A 168 -7.78 5.05 -0.37
N GLY A 169 -9.00 5.01 -0.90
CA GLY A 169 -9.50 5.93 -1.91
C GLY A 169 -9.53 7.39 -1.44
N MET A 170 -9.88 7.63 -0.19
CA MET A 170 -9.85 8.97 0.40
C MET A 170 -8.42 9.53 0.49
N VAL A 171 -7.42 8.68 0.74
CA VAL A 171 -6.01 9.09 0.87
C VAL A 171 -5.31 9.15 -0.48
N SER A 172 -5.72 8.33 -1.45
CA SER A 172 -5.16 8.29 -2.80
C SER A 172 -5.72 9.39 -3.71
N ALA A 173 -7.00 9.76 -3.58
CA ALA A 173 -7.66 10.70 -4.48
C ALA A 173 -6.99 12.10 -4.55
N PRO A 174 -6.59 12.75 -3.44
CA PRO A 174 -5.89 14.03 -3.50
C PRO A 174 -4.54 13.93 -4.24
N VAL A 175 -3.81 12.83 -4.03
CA VAL A 175 -2.55 12.57 -4.73
C VAL A 175 -2.81 12.39 -6.22
N ALA A 176 -3.75 11.52 -6.60
CA ALA A 176 -4.08 11.29 -8.01
C ALA A 176 -4.58 12.58 -8.72
N ALA A 177 -5.39 13.40 -8.05
CA ALA A 177 -5.92 14.63 -8.62
C ALA A 177 -4.86 15.75 -8.73
N PHE A 178 -4.10 16.00 -7.66
CA PHE A 178 -3.18 17.16 -7.60
C PHE A 178 -1.82 16.88 -8.22
N VAL A 179 -1.36 15.64 -8.17
CA VAL A 179 -0.04 15.25 -8.67
C VAL A 179 -0.10 14.80 -10.13
N TYR A 180 -1.15 14.06 -10.50
CA TYR A 180 -1.24 13.39 -11.81
C TYR A 180 -2.43 13.83 -12.66
N GLY A 181 -3.23 14.81 -12.22
CA GLY A 181 -4.39 15.27 -12.99
C GLY A 181 -5.45 14.18 -13.24
N GLY A 182 -5.44 13.09 -12.47
CA GLY A 182 -6.37 11.96 -12.60
C GLY A 182 -6.00 10.90 -13.66
N THR A 183 -4.81 10.94 -14.25
CA THR A 183 -4.38 10.01 -15.31
C THR A 183 -3.29 9.03 -14.85
N ALA A 184 -3.20 8.74 -13.55
CA ALA A 184 -2.11 7.95 -12.98
C ALA A 184 -2.07 6.47 -13.41
N GLY A 185 -3.16 5.91 -13.95
CA GLY A 185 -3.22 4.54 -14.43
C GLY A 185 -4.06 4.41 -15.69
N VAL A 186 -3.83 3.36 -16.49
CA VAL A 186 -4.54 3.15 -17.76
C VAL A 186 -6.03 2.90 -17.54
N GLY A 187 -6.38 1.84 -16.80
CA GLY A 187 -7.78 1.48 -16.55
C GLY A 187 -8.51 2.44 -15.62
N THR A 188 -7.84 2.89 -14.56
CA THR A 188 -8.38 3.83 -13.59
C THR A 188 -8.49 5.24 -14.17
N GLY A 189 -7.50 5.70 -14.94
CA GLY A 189 -7.57 6.96 -15.68
C GLY A 189 -8.67 6.97 -16.74
N ALA A 190 -8.98 5.82 -17.35
CA ALA A 190 -10.13 5.70 -18.25
C ALA A 190 -11.47 5.94 -17.52
N LEU A 191 -11.64 5.39 -16.31
CA LEU A 191 -12.81 5.69 -15.46
C LEU A 191 -12.87 7.17 -15.08
N VAL A 192 -11.75 7.77 -14.68
CA VAL A 192 -11.69 9.21 -14.38
C VAL A 192 -12.13 10.02 -15.60
N SER A 193 -11.60 9.69 -16.79
CA SER A 193 -11.96 10.35 -18.04
C SER A 193 -13.45 10.20 -18.38
N ALA A 194 -14.03 9.02 -18.15
CA ALA A 194 -15.47 8.79 -18.32
C ALA A 194 -16.30 9.65 -17.34
N PHE A 195 -15.93 9.70 -16.05
CA PHE A 195 -16.60 10.55 -15.08
C PHE A 195 -16.49 12.04 -15.43
N ARG A 196 -15.34 12.48 -15.94
CA ARG A 196 -15.12 13.84 -16.46
C ARG A 196 -16.02 14.14 -17.65
N ALA A 197 -16.17 13.21 -18.58
CA ALA A 197 -17.05 13.35 -19.73
C ALA A 197 -18.54 13.49 -19.32
N MET A 198 -18.93 12.91 -18.18
CA MET A 198 -20.25 13.10 -17.56
C MET A 198 -20.40 14.43 -16.81
N GLY A 199 -19.44 15.35 -16.91
CA GLY A 199 -19.51 16.70 -16.33
C GLY A 199 -18.95 16.81 -14.91
N ASN A 200 -18.35 15.76 -14.35
CA ASN A 200 -17.76 15.84 -13.01
C ASN A 200 -16.51 16.72 -12.97
N SER A 201 -16.29 17.41 -11.85
CA SER A 201 -15.00 18.04 -11.54
C SER A 201 -13.89 16.98 -11.45
N LEU A 202 -12.62 17.38 -11.60
CA LEU A 202 -11.50 16.44 -11.53
C LEU A 202 -11.47 15.69 -10.21
N LEU A 203 -11.61 16.40 -9.09
CA LEU A 203 -11.61 15.78 -7.78
C LEU A 203 -12.78 14.80 -7.62
N SER A 204 -14.00 15.18 -8.07
CA SER A 204 -15.16 14.28 -8.03
C SER A 204 -14.93 13.01 -8.87
N ALA A 205 -14.42 13.17 -10.09
CA ALA A 205 -14.15 12.06 -11.00
C ALA A 205 -13.12 11.08 -10.43
N VAL A 206 -12.03 11.60 -9.86
CA VAL A 206 -11.00 10.79 -9.19
C VAL A 206 -11.58 10.11 -7.96
N THR A 207 -12.31 10.82 -7.10
CA THR A 207 -12.93 10.22 -5.90
C THR A 207 -13.92 9.10 -6.25
N LEU A 208 -14.79 9.31 -7.26
CA LEU A 208 -15.73 8.29 -7.73
C LEU A 208 -15.00 7.06 -8.26
N GLN A 209 -13.93 7.27 -9.03
CA GLN A 209 -13.10 6.17 -9.50
C GLN A 209 -12.45 5.42 -8.33
N SER A 210 -11.82 6.11 -7.39
CA SER A 210 -11.18 5.47 -6.24
C SER A 210 -12.18 4.70 -5.38
N PHE A 211 -13.39 5.23 -5.19
CA PHE A 211 -14.45 4.55 -4.43
C PHE A 211 -15.07 3.36 -5.16
N LEU A 212 -14.89 3.26 -6.48
CA LEU A 212 -15.26 2.08 -7.24
C LEU A 212 -14.13 1.04 -7.22
N SER A 213 -12.92 1.45 -7.58
CA SER A 213 -11.77 0.57 -7.76
C SER A 213 -11.20 0.06 -6.44
N ASP A 214 -10.91 0.94 -5.47
CA ASP A 214 -10.14 0.57 -4.29
C ASP A 214 -10.90 -0.45 -3.40
N PRO A 215 -12.22 -0.31 -3.13
CA PRO A 215 -12.97 -1.32 -2.38
C PRO A 215 -12.95 -2.70 -3.04
N LEU A 216 -13.20 -2.75 -4.35
CA LEU A 216 -13.20 -4.01 -5.10
C LEU A 216 -11.81 -4.65 -5.09
N ASP A 217 -10.78 -3.84 -5.32
CA ASP A 217 -9.39 -4.24 -5.27
C ASP A 217 -9.03 -4.87 -3.91
N LYS A 218 -9.33 -4.18 -2.80
CA LYS A 218 -8.97 -4.67 -1.46
C LYS A 218 -9.77 -5.90 -1.03
N ILE A 219 -11.02 -6.05 -1.50
CA ILE A 219 -11.77 -7.30 -1.31
C ILE A 219 -11.06 -8.47 -2.01
N ILE A 220 -10.66 -8.28 -3.27
CA ILE A 220 -9.97 -9.33 -4.04
C ILE A 220 -8.61 -9.66 -3.40
N VAL A 221 -7.83 -8.65 -3.03
CA VAL A 221 -6.54 -8.83 -2.34
C VAL A 221 -6.70 -9.63 -1.05
N PHE A 222 -7.68 -9.28 -0.21
CA PHE A 222 -7.93 -10.02 1.03
C PHE A 222 -8.36 -11.47 0.75
N ALA A 223 -9.19 -11.69 -0.27
CA ALA A 223 -9.65 -13.02 -0.67
C ALA A 223 -8.46 -13.90 -1.14
N LEU A 224 -7.56 -13.34 -1.93
CA LEU A 224 -6.37 -14.02 -2.41
C LEU A 224 -5.42 -14.34 -1.25
N VAL A 225 -5.15 -13.38 -0.36
CA VAL A 225 -4.30 -13.63 0.82
C VAL A 225 -4.90 -14.69 1.74
N ARG A 226 -6.22 -14.67 1.97
CA ARG A 226 -6.90 -15.71 2.75
C ARG A 226 -6.71 -17.09 2.12
N GLN A 227 -6.83 -17.21 0.80
CA GLN A 227 -6.61 -18.47 0.09
C GLN A 227 -5.16 -18.93 0.19
N THR A 228 -4.19 -18.03 -0.06
CA THR A 228 -2.76 -18.35 0.06
C THR A 228 -2.43 -18.88 1.46
N LEU A 229 -2.90 -18.21 2.52
CA LEU A 229 -2.70 -18.66 3.91
C LEU A 229 -3.38 -20.00 4.21
N GLY A 230 -4.53 -20.28 3.59
CA GLY A 230 -5.27 -21.52 3.76
C GLY A 230 -4.65 -22.74 3.06
N ILE A 231 -3.84 -22.51 2.02
CA ILE A 231 -3.14 -23.57 1.27
C ILE A 231 -1.84 -24.00 1.96
N LEU A 232 -1.23 -23.11 2.77
CA LEU A 232 0.03 -23.41 3.45
C LEU A 232 -0.14 -24.48 4.55
N PRO A 233 0.78 -25.45 4.67
CA PRO A 233 0.78 -26.40 5.78
C PRO A 233 0.87 -25.67 7.12
N LYS A 234 0.12 -26.13 8.13
CA LYS A 234 0.06 -25.50 9.46
C LYS A 234 1.45 -25.28 10.08
N ARG A 235 2.35 -26.25 9.93
CA ARG A 235 3.74 -26.17 10.39
C ARG A 235 4.55 -25.08 9.70
N THR A 236 4.36 -24.89 8.39
CA THR A 236 5.01 -23.81 7.64
C THR A 236 4.48 -22.47 8.10
N LEU A 237 3.16 -22.35 8.23
CA LEU A 237 2.51 -21.11 8.69
C LEU A 237 2.95 -20.72 10.10
N ALA A 238 2.98 -21.66 11.05
CA ALA A 238 3.45 -21.42 12.42
C ALA A 238 4.91 -20.94 12.43
N GLY A 239 5.79 -21.60 11.65
CA GLY A 239 7.19 -21.18 11.52
C GLY A 239 7.38 -19.81 10.85
N LEU A 240 6.46 -19.38 9.98
CA LEU A 240 6.45 -18.03 9.39
C LEU A 240 5.87 -16.97 10.34
N ARG A 241 5.11 -17.36 11.36
CA ARG A 241 4.60 -16.45 12.40
C ARG A 241 5.51 -16.39 13.62
N GLY A 242 6.44 -17.34 13.74
CA GLY A 242 7.25 -17.48 14.95
C GLY A 242 6.48 -18.09 16.10
N GLU A 243 5.43 -18.85 15.79
CA GLU A 243 4.70 -19.66 16.76
C GLU A 243 5.49 -20.96 16.99
N ASP A 244 5.66 -21.38 18.24
CA ASP A 244 6.30 -22.65 18.58
C ASP A 244 5.48 -23.81 17.98
N VAL A 245 6.15 -24.69 17.22
CA VAL A 245 5.54 -25.83 16.50
C VAL A 245 5.49 -27.06 17.39
#